data_AF-A0A1W1Z6B8-F1
#
_entry.id   AF-A0A1W1Z6B8-F1
#
_cell.length_a   1.000
_cell.length_b   1.000
_cell.length_c   1.000
_cell.angle_alpha   90.00
_cell.angle_beta   90.00
_cell.angle_gamma   90.00
#
_symmetry.space_group_name_H-M   'P 1'
#
loop_
_entity.id
_entity.type
_entity.pdbx_description
1 polymer ?
#
loop_
_entity_poly.entity_id
_entity_poly.type
_entity_poly.pdbx_seq_one_letter_code
_entity_poly.pdbx_strand_id
1 'polypeptide(L)'
;MENMNGKDLLLEGKYKEAMAAFEAMLEDDPHDFEALKGLVLASARVRSFADLNDSKNFPKFKTTDVGAANNRALGAALPSDVPYFEKVKELISKIREYKTLEEEITKLTSERRNKYSELNSIYDEQPDGYTLREVMFGSVRMSVYYFLASVIPLPFCVLMGFLGKALGVGGAVLFFMVMLPFIIEVVLIALFFKGKEGKWRKRYDARKAVTDEMTTKIKESGEKKESLLAEIAEISGSL
;
A
#
# COMPACT_ATOMS: atom_id res chain seq x y z
N MET A 1 54.40 4.41 -8.61
CA MET A 1 52.93 4.30 -8.52
C MET A 1 52.54 3.28 -9.56
N GLU A 2 52.13 2.08 -9.13
CA GLU A 2 51.55 1.11 -10.06
C GLU A 2 50.30 1.73 -10.65
N ASN A 3 50.21 1.75 -11.98
CA ASN A 3 49.04 2.26 -12.68
C ASN A 3 47.95 1.20 -12.50
N MET A 4 47.08 1.38 -11.49
CA MET A 4 45.98 0.45 -11.23
C MET A 4 45.08 0.37 -12.46
N ASN A 5 44.74 -0.85 -12.87
CA ASN A 5 43.85 -1.09 -13.99
C ASN A 5 42.43 -0.60 -13.64
N GLY A 6 41.68 -0.06 -14.61
CA GLY A 6 40.28 0.33 -14.43
C GLY A 6 39.41 -0.76 -13.79
N LYS A 7 39.72 -2.04 -14.03
CA LYS A 7 39.06 -3.19 -13.39
C LYS A 7 39.26 -3.24 -11.88
N ASP A 8 40.46 -3.00 -11.38
CA ASP A 8 40.75 -3.02 -9.94
C ASP A 8 40.03 -1.88 -9.23
N LEU A 9 40.05 -0.69 -9.85
CA LEU A 9 39.32 0.49 -9.38
C LEU A 9 37.81 0.24 -9.32
N LEU A 10 37.25 -0.47 -10.30
CA LEU A 10 35.85 -0.85 -10.32
C LEU A 10 35.51 -1.78 -9.15
N LEU A 11 36.34 -2.81 -8.89
CA LEU A 11 36.15 -3.76 -7.78
C LEU A 11 36.25 -3.08 -6.40
N GLU A 12 37.11 -2.07 -6.28
CA GLU A 12 37.22 -1.23 -5.08
C GLU A 12 36.06 -0.24 -4.91
N GLY A 13 35.20 -0.07 -5.91
CA GLY A 13 34.10 0.90 -5.90
C GLY A 13 34.54 2.34 -6.15
N LYS A 14 35.76 2.55 -6.67
CA LYS A 14 36.31 3.84 -7.08
C LYS A 14 35.83 4.19 -8.49
N TYR A 15 34.52 4.39 -8.62
CA TYR A 15 33.87 4.47 -9.93
C TYR A 15 34.35 5.63 -10.80
N LYS A 16 34.70 6.78 -10.20
CA LYS A 16 35.16 7.95 -10.99
C LYS A 16 36.55 7.70 -11.57
N GLU A 17 37.44 7.15 -10.76
CA GLU A 17 38.79 6.77 -11.16
C GLU A 17 38.75 5.64 -12.19
N ALA A 18 37.87 4.65 -12.00
CA ALA A 18 37.63 3.59 -12.97
C ALA A 18 37.16 4.14 -14.32
N MET A 19 36.22 5.09 -14.34
CA MET A 19 35.79 5.76 -15.58
C MET A 19 36.96 6.42 -16.29
N ALA A 20 37.78 7.20 -15.58
CA ALA A 20 38.95 7.86 -16.17
C ALA A 20 39.97 6.86 -16.74
N ALA A 21 40.20 5.74 -16.05
CA ALA A 21 41.08 4.68 -16.54
C ALA A 21 40.54 4.01 -17.81
N PHE A 22 39.23 3.70 -17.86
CA PHE A 22 38.60 3.15 -19.06
C PHE A 22 38.55 4.15 -20.21
N GLU A 23 38.36 5.44 -19.93
CA GLU A 23 38.43 6.48 -20.96
C GLU A 23 39.82 6.58 -21.57
N ALA A 24 40.89 6.51 -20.78
CA ALA A 24 42.26 6.47 -21.29
C ALA A 24 42.51 5.23 -22.16
N MET A 25 41.98 4.06 -21.79
CA MET A 25 42.07 2.85 -22.64
C MET A 25 41.37 3.05 -24.00
N LEU A 26 40.23 3.75 -24.00
CA LEU A 26 39.48 4.06 -25.23
C LEU A 26 40.14 5.14 -26.10
N GLU A 27 41.12 5.89 -25.58
CA GLU A 27 41.94 6.79 -26.41
C GLU A 27 42.90 6.00 -27.30
N ASP A 28 43.43 4.87 -26.80
CA ASP A 28 44.33 3.98 -27.54
C ASP A 28 43.56 3.04 -28.47
N ASP A 29 42.47 2.43 -27.99
CA ASP A 29 41.57 1.58 -28.78
C ASP A 29 40.09 1.94 -28.51
N PRO A 30 39.46 2.77 -29.36
CA PRO A 30 38.07 3.17 -29.20
C PRO A 30 37.05 2.02 -29.23
N HIS A 31 37.45 0.86 -29.73
CA HIS A 31 36.60 -0.32 -29.89
C HIS A 31 36.85 -1.39 -28.82
N ASP A 32 37.72 -1.12 -27.83
CA ASP A 32 38.03 -2.07 -26.76
C ASP A 32 36.76 -2.41 -25.95
N PHE A 33 36.30 -3.65 -26.12
CA PHE A 33 35.08 -4.15 -25.49
C PHE A 33 35.11 -4.04 -23.96
N GLU A 34 36.24 -4.36 -23.33
CA GLU A 34 36.38 -4.38 -21.88
C GLU A 34 36.35 -2.97 -21.29
N ALA A 35 36.94 -2.00 -21.98
CA ALA A 35 36.91 -0.60 -21.61
C ALA A 35 35.50 0.00 -21.79
N LEU A 36 34.80 -0.32 -22.89
CA LEU A 36 33.41 0.07 -23.09
C LEU A 36 32.49 -0.53 -22.02
N LYS A 37 32.61 -1.83 -21.75
CA LYS A 37 31.86 -2.52 -20.68
C LYS A 37 32.16 -1.90 -19.31
N GLY A 38 33.44 -1.69 -19.02
CA GLY A 38 33.92 -1.08 -17.78
C GLY A 38 33.36 0.32 -17.56
N LEU A 39 33.34 1.15 -18.61
CA LEU A 39 32.77 2.50 -18.57
C LEU A 39 31.27 2.48 -18.24
N VAL A 40 30.51 1.55 -18.82
CA VAL A 40 29.08 1.38 -18.53
C VAL A 40 28.86 0.92 -17.08
N LEU A 41 29.62 -0.06 -16.59
CA LEU A 41 29.54 -0.54 -15.20
C LEU A 41 29.91 0.54 -14.19
N ALA A 42 30.97 1.31 -14.48
CA ALA A 42 31.42 2.41 -13.62
C ALA A 42 30.38 3.55 -13.58
N SER A 43 29.78 3.88 -14.73
CA SER A 43 28.67 4.84 -14.81
C SER A 43 27.44 4.36 -14.03
N ALA A 44 27.22 3.03 -14.00
CA ALA A 44 26.17 2.38 -13.22
C ALA A 44 26.47 2.27 -11.73
N ARG A 45 27.72 2.53 -11.31
CA ARG A 45 28.21 2.32 -9.94
C ARG A 45 27.98 0.90 -9.43
N VAL A 46 28.21 -0.07 -10.30
CA VAL A 46 28.16 -1.51 -9.98
C VAL A 46 29.45 -2.17 -10.40
N ARG A 47 29.82 -3.26 -9.73
CA ARG A 47 31.02 -4.04 -10.07
C ARG A 47 30.72 -5.02 -11.19
N SER A 48 29.47 -5.50 -11.21
CA SER A 48 28.97 -6.41 -12.22
C SER A 48 27.47 -6.18 -12.45
N PHE A 49 26.94 -6.62 -13.58
CA PHE A 49 25.48 -6.62 -13.79
C PHE A 49 24.76 -7.61 -12.86
N ALA A 50 25.44 -8.61 -12.32
CA ALA A 50 24.89 -9.49 -11.28
C ALA A 50 24.55 -8.74 -9.98
N ASP A 51 25.19 -7.60 -9.69
CA ASP A 51 24.83 -6.74 -8.56
C ASP A 51 23.40 -6.17 -8.71
N LEU A 52 22.86 -6.15 -9.93
CA LEU A 52 21.49 -5.69 -10.23
C LEU A 52 20.44 -6.79 -10.02
N ASN A 53 20.84 -8.00 -9.60
CA ASN A 53 19.89 -9.04 -9.17
C ASN A 53 19.22 -8.68 -7.83
N ASP A 54 19.85 -7.81 -7.04
CA ASP A 54 19.27 -7.29 -5.80
C ASP A 54 18.66 -5.91 -6.03
N SER A 55 17.32 -5.84 -5.95
CA SER A 55 16.55 -4.61 -6.13
C SER A 55 16.93 -3.50 -5.14
N LYS A 56 17.57 -3.85 -4.01
CA LYS A 56 18.12 -2.87 -3.04
C LYS A 56 19.21 -1.98 -3.64
N ASN A 57 19.81 -2.39 -4.75
CA ASN A 57 20.83 -1.60 -5.45
C ASN A 57 20.23 -0.59 -6.44
N PHE A 58 18.96 -0.73 -6.84
CA PHE A 58 18.34 0.16 -7.82
C PHE A 58 18.28 1.63 -7.39
N PRO A 59 18.02 1.99 -6.12
CA PRO A 59 18.05 3.40 -5.71
C PRO A 59 19.40 4.09 -5.97
N LYS A 60 20.51 3.33 -5.96
CA LYS A 60 21.87 3.85 -6.23
C LYS A 60 22.17 3.97 -7.73
N PHE A 61 21.42 3.24 -8.56
CA PHE A 61 21.60 3.16 -10.01
C PHE A 61 21.02 4.37 -10.73
N LYS A 62 21.86 5.20 -11.35
CA LYS A 62 21.41 6.39 -12.10
C LYS A 62 21.18 6.04 -13.56
N THR A 63 19.95 5.69 -13.92
CA THR A 63 19.59 5.22 -15.28
C THR A 63 19.94 6.21 -16.40
N THR A 64 20.05 7.51 -16.11
CA THR A 64 20.45 8.55 -17.08
C THR A 64 21.91 8.42 -17.48
N ASP A 65 22.79 8.29 -16.50
CA ASP A 65 24.24 8.29 -16.68
C ASP A 65 24.67 7.00 -17.40
N VAL A 66 24.08 5.88 -17.00
CA VAL A 66 24.29 4.57 -17.65
C VAL A 66 23.75 4.56 -19.08
N GLY A 67 22.59 5.17 -19.32
CA GLY A 67 22.02 5.25 -20.67
C GLY A 67 22.92 6.03 -21.63
N ALA A 68 23.51 7.14 -21.18
CA ALA A 68 24.46 7.91 -21.98
C ALA A 68 25.74 7.10 -22.27
N ALA A 69 26.32 6.45 -21.25
CA ALA A 69 27.49 5.60 -21.42
C ALA A 69 27.22 4.41 -22.37
N ASN A 70 26.07 3.76 -22.25
CA ASN A 70 25.69 2.63 -23.11
C ASN A 70 25.44 3.06 -24.56
N ASN A 71 24.84 4.23 -24.79
CA ASN A 71 24.68 4.76 -26.15
C ASN A 71 26.04 5.09 -26.79
N ARG A 72 27.00 5.62 -26.02
CA ARG A 72 28.39 5.81 -26.48
C ARG A 72 29.02 4.46 -26.83
N ALA A 73 28.86 3.45 -25.97
CA ALA A 73 29.36 2.11 -26.22
C ALA A 73 28.74 1.49 -27.48
N LEU A 74 27.43 1.62 -27.70
CA LEU A 74 26.77 1.15 -28.93
C LEU A 74 27.33 1.81 -30.20
N GLY A 75 27.66 3.10 -30.14
CA GLY A 75 28.23 3.82 -31.29
C GLY A 75 29.70 3.46 -31.57
N ALA A 76 30.42 2.97 -30.57
CA ALA A 76 31.82 2.59 -30.66
C ALA A 76 32.04 1.07 -30.72
N ALA A 77 31.03 0.24 -30.45
CA ALA A 77 31.17 -1.21 -30.42
C ALA A 77 31.40 -1.81 -31.81
N LEU A 78 32.20 -2.88 -31.86
CA LEU A 78 32.27 -3.72 -33.05
C LEU A 78 30.92 -4.41 -33.30
N PRO A 79 30.59 -4.77 -34.55
CA PRO A 79 29.32 -5.45 -34.86
C PRO A 79 29.08 -6.73 -34.06
N SER A 80 30.14 -7.43 -33.64
CA SER A 80 30.06 -8.62 -32.77
C SER A 80 29.56 -8.31 -31.36
N ASP A 81 29.78 -7.09 -30.88
CA ASP A 81 29.58 -6.69 -29.49
C ASP A 81 28.29 -5.89 -29.29
N VAL A 82 27.72 -5.35 -30.37
CA VAL A 82 26.41 -4.66 -30.36
C VAL A 82 25.31 -5.47 -29.65
N PRO A 83 25.15 -6.79 -29.85
CA PRO A 83 24.12 -7.57 -29.15
C PRO A 83 24.24 -7.50 -27.62
N TYR A 84 25.46 -7.40 -27.09
CA TYR A 84 25.68 -7.26 -25.65
C TYR A 84 25.16 -5.91 -25.13
N PHE A 85 25.52 -4.80 -25.79
CA PHE A 85 25.10 -3.46 -25.35
C PHE A 85 23.61 -3.16 -25.60
N GLU A 86 22.97 -3.83 -26.57
CA GLU A 86 21.51 -3.79 -26.71
C GLU A 86 20.79 -4.49 -25.54
N LYS A 87 21.31 -5.64 -25.07
CA LYS A 87 20.79 -6.26 -23.83
C LYS A 87 20.98 -5.36 -22.60
N VAL A 88 22.11 -4.66 -22.50
CA VAL A 88 22.33 -3.68 -21.41
C VAL A 88 21.33 -2.53 -21.50
N LYS A 89 21.01 -2.05 -22.71
CA LYS A 89 19.99 -1.02 -22.93
C LYS A 89 18.61 -1.51 -22.50
N GLU A 90 18.25 -2.74 -22.83
CA GLU A 90 17.02 -3.39 -22.39
C GLU A 90 16.96 -3.45 -20.85
N LEU A 91 18.02 -3.92 -20.20
CA LEU A 91 18.15 -3.95 -18.74
C LEU A 91 17.92 -2.55 -18.11
N ILE A 92 18.55 -1.51 -18.64
CA ILE A 92 18.37 -0.12 -18.15
C ILE A 92 16.91 0.32 -18.31
N SER A 93 16.25 -0.05 -19.41
CA SER A 93 14.84 0.25 -19.65
C SER A 93 13.94 -0.40 -18.60
N LYS A 94 14.16 -1.69 -18.31
CA LYS A 94 13.39 -2.45 -17.30
C LYS A 94 13.60 -1.91 -15.89
N ILE A 95 14.83 -1.55 -15.51
CA ILE A 95 15.12 -0.91 -14.22
C ILE A 95 14.42 0.45 -14.10
N ARG A 96 14.35 1.23 -15.21
CA ARG A 96 13.61 2.50 -15.22
C ARG A 96 12.11 2.28 -15.02
N GLU A 97 11.53 1.29 -15.69
CA GLU A 97 10.13 0.91 -15.53
C GLU A 97 9.82 0.47 -14.09
N TYR A 98 10.69 -0.35 -13.50
CA TYR A 98 10.59 -0.75 -12.10
C TYR A 98 10.52 0.47 -11.16
N LYS A 99 11.40 1.47 -11.36
CA LYS A 99 11.43 2.68 -10.52
C LYS A 99 10.13 3.48 -10.62
N THR A 100 9.60 3.62 -11.84
CA THR A 100 8.30 4.28 -12.06
C THR A 100 7.18 3.57 -11.31
N LEU A 101 7.14 2.23 -11.33
CA LEU A 101 6.15 1.45 -10.57
C LEU A 101 6.33 1.59 -9.05
N GLU A 102 7.56 1.64 -8.56
CA GLU A 102 7.84 1.83 -7.14
C GLU A 102 7.38 3.22 -6.64
N GLU A 103 7.59 4.26 -7.45
CA GLU A 103 7.06 5.61 -7.21
C GLU A 103 5.53 5.63 -7.25
N GLU A 104 4.92 4.93 -8.20
CA GLU A 104 3.45 4.79 -8.31
C GLU A 104 2.86 4.09 -7.08
N ILE A 105 3.43 2.96 -6.63
CA ILE A 105 3.00 2.25 -5.42
C ILE A 105 3.10 3.15 -4.19
N THR A 106 4.19 3.92 -4.09
CA THR A 106 4.40 4.87 -2.99
C THR A 106 3.33 5.97 -3.00
N LYS A 107 3.05 6.54 -4.18
CA LYS A 107 2.01 7.55 -4.39
C LYS A 107 0.62 7.00 -4.03
N LEU A 108 0.25 5.83 -4.56
CA LEU A 108 -1.03 5.16 -4.25
C LEU A 108 -1.17 4.85 -2.76
N THR A 109 -0.08 4.45 -2.09
CA THR A 109 -0.08 4.20 -0.65
C THR A 109 -0.30 5.48 0.15
N SER A 110 0.30 6.59 -0.27
CA SER A 110 0.09 7.91 0.33
C SER A 110 -1.33 8.42 0.07
N GLU A 111 -1.84 8.32 -1.16
CA GLU A 111 -3.20 8.69 -1.52
C GLU A 111 -4.23 7.88 -0.71
N ARG A 112 -4.01 6.58 -0.56
CA ARG A 112 -4.82 5.72 0.31
C ARG A 112 -4.83 6.27 1.74
N ARG A 113 -3.66 6.56 2.32
CA ARG A 113 -3.55 7.14 3.67
C ARG A 113 -4.29 8.48 3.79
N ASN A 114 -4.14 9.36 2.81
CA ASN A 114 -4.78 10.68 2.79
C ASN A 114 -6.30 10.55 2.70
N LYS A 115 -6.82 9.71 1.80
CA LYS A 115 -8.27 9.44 1.70
C LYS A 115 -8.82 8.83 2.99
N TYR A 116 -8.08 7.96 3.65
CA TYR A 116 -8.46 7.45 4.97
C TYR A 116 -8.52 8.55 6.03
N SER A 117 -7.55 9.48 6.02
CA SER A 117 -7.54 10.63 6.93
C SER A 117 -8.70 11.59 6.67
N GLU A 118 -8.96 11.92 5.40
CA GLU A 118 -10.07 12.78 4.98
C GLU A 118 -11.42 12.15 5.32
N LEU A 119 -11.56 10.85 5.06
CA LEU A 119 -12.73 10.11 5.49
C LEU A 119 -12.86 10.27 7.00
N ASN A 120 -11.84 9.93 7.80
CA ASN A 120 -11.88 10.07 9.26
C ASN A 120 -12.22 11.49 9.74
N SER A 121 -11.67 12.56 9.14
CA SER A 121 -11.99 13.94 9.55
C SER A 121 -13.44 14.32 9.28
N ILE A 122 -14.04 13.85 8.17
CA ILE A 122 -15.48 14.03 7.90
C ILE A 122 -16.34 13.36 8.99
N TYR A 123 -15.83 12.30 9.63
CA TYR A 123 -16.53 11.66 10.74
C TYR A 123 -16.28 12.33 12.09
N ASP A 124 -15.08 12.88 12.31
CA ASP A 124 -14.73 13.57 13.56
C ASP A 124 -15.38 14.98 13.65
N GLU A 125 -15.69 15.63 12.52
CA GLU A 125 -16.34 16.96 12.48
C GLU A 125 -17.87 16.94 12.62
N GLN A 126 -18.52 15.78 12.74
CA GLN A 126 -19.95 15.76 13.05
C GLN A 126 -20.19 16.06 14.54
N PRO A 127 -21.06 17.04 14.87
CA PRO A 127 -21.20 17.59 16.23
C PRO A 127 -21.83 16.64 17.24
N ASP A 128 -22.29 15.47 16.82
CA ASP A 128 -22.61 14.35 17.70
C ASP A 128 -21.32 13.60 18.05
N GLY A 129 -20.46 14.26 18.85
CA GLY A 129 -19.11 13.87 19.29
C GLY A 129 -18.99 12.54 20.06
N TYR A 130 -19.55 11.47 19.53
CA TYR A 130 -19.37 10.12 20.02
C TYR A 130 -18.09 9.57 19.41
N THR A 131 -17.02 9.57 20.20
CA THR A 131 -15.79 8.82 19.88
C THR A 131 -16.15 7.34 19.58
N LEU A 132 -15.35 6.63 18.79
CA LEU A 132 -15.56 5.17 18.54
C LEU A 132 -15.74 4.38 19.86
N ARG A 133 -15.08 4.88 20.91
CA ARG A 133 -15.24 4.47 22.29
C ARG A 133 -16.67 4.68 22.77
N GLU A 134 -17.29 5.85 22.61
CA GLU A 134 -18.68 6.08 23.01
C GLU A 134 -19.72 5.35 22.15
N VAL A 135 -19.44 5.02 20.89
CA VAL A 135 -20.32 4.12 20.11
C VAL A 135 -20.26 2.70 20.68
N MET A 136 -19.06 2.16 20.94
CA MET A 136 -18.90 0.83 21.56
C MET A 136 -19.43 0.79 22.99
N PHE A 137 -19.07 1.77 23.82
CA PHE A 137 -19.56 1.90 25.18
C PHE A 137 -21.04 2.20 25.21
N GLY A 138 -21.58 2.94 24.24
CA GLY A 138 -23.00 3.18 24.05
C GLY A 138 -23.73 1.88 23.75
N SER A 139 -23.23 1.05 22.83
CA SER A 139 -23.79 -0.28 22.58
C SER A 139 -23.75 -1.16 23.83
N VAL A 140 -22.64 -1.17 24.59
CA VAL A 140 -22.56 -1.93 25.85
C VAL A 140 -23.50 -1.37 26.93
N ARG A 141 -23.58 -0.05 27.10
CA ARG A 141 -24.49 0.61 28.06
C ARG A 141 -25.94 0.34 27.70
N MET A 142 -26.27 0.39 26.42
CA MET A 142 -27.60 0.07 25.92
C MET A 142 -27.90 -1.41 26.13
N SER A 143 -26.98 -2.33 25.83
CA SER A 143 -27.16 -3.76 26.12
C SER A 143 -27.37 -4.05 27.61
N VAL A 144 -26.64 -3.36 28.50
CA VAL A 144 -26.84 -3.45 29.95
C VAL A 144 -28.18 -2.84 30.37
N TYR A 145 -28.57 -1.70 29.80
CA TYR A 145 -29.89 -1.11 30.03
C TYR A 145 -31.00 -2.05 29.56
N TYR A 146 -30.89 -2.66 28.38
CA TYR A 146 -31.83 -3.65 27.87
C TYR A 146 -31.90 -4.89 28.75
N PHE A 147 -30.76 -5.36 29.26
CA PHE A 147 -30.73 -6.49 30.17
C PHE A 147 -31.47 -6.16 31.47
N LEU A 148 -31.19 -5.02 32.08
CA LEU A 148 -31.86 -4.59 33.31
C LEU A 148 -33.35 -4.28 33.07
N ALA A 149 -33.68 -3.58 32.00
CA ALA A 149 -35.04 -3.22 31.64
C ALA A 149 -35.87 -4.44 31.19
N SER A 150 -35.28 -5.54 30.72
CA SER A 150 -36.03 -6.77 30.39
C SER A 150 -36.13 -7.73 31.56
N VAL A 151 -35.11 -7.83 32.40
CA VAL A 151 -35.06 -8.77 33.53
C VAL A 151 -35.87 -8.28 34.73
N ILE A 152 -35.94 -6.97 34.97
CA ILE A 152 -36.65 -6.39 36.12
C ILE A 152 -38.20 -6.44 35.97
N PRO A 153 -38.80 -6.18 34.80
CA PRO A 153 -40.26 -6.24 34.64
C PRO A 153 -40.81 -7.66 34.56
N LEU A 154 -40.02 -8.65 34.13
CA LEU A 154 -40.47 -10.04 34.05
C LEU A 154 -41.06 -10.58 35.37
N PRO A 155 -40.39 -10.47 36.53
CA PRO A 155 -40.97 -10.84 37.82
C PRO A 155 -42.21 -10.02 38.17
N PHE A 156 -42.25 -8.73 37.80
CA PHE A 156 -43.39 -7.85 38.04
C PHE A 156 -44.61 -8.26 37.20
N CYS A 157 -44.41 -8.65 35.93
CA CYS A 157 -45.44 -9.20 35.06
C CYS A 157 -46.00 -10.52 35.59
N VAL A 158 -45.15 -11.39 36.14
CA VAL A 158 -45.59 -12.65 36.78
C VAL A 158 -46.44 -12.34 38.01
N LEU A 159 -45.99 -11.41 38.89
CA LEU A 159 -46.74 -10.99 40.07
C LEU A 159 -48.10 -10.37 39.72
N MET A 160 -48.15 -9.51 38.71
CA MET A 160 -49.38 -8.88 38.22
C MET A 160 -50.33 -9.90 37.57
N GLY A 161 -49.81 -10.95 36.94
CA GLY A 161 -50.62 -12.06 36.43
C GLY A 161 -51.32 -12.85 37.55
N PHE A 162 -50.64 -13.04 38.69
CA PHE A 162 -51.25 -13.62 39.88
C PHE A 162 -52.31 -12.70 40.50
N LEU A 163 -52.02 -11.39 40.61
CA LEU A 163 -52.95 -10.39 41.16
C LEU A 163 -54.17 -10.12 40.25
N GLY A 164 -54.00 -10.22 38.93
CA GLY A 164 -55.07 -9.99 37.96
C GLY A 164 -56.23 -10.99 38.09
N LYS A 165 -55.94 -12.24 38.51
CA LYS A 165 -56.99 -13.22 38.82
C LYS A 165 -57.86 -12.79 40.00
N ALA A 166 -57.32 -12.01 40.93
CA ALA A 166 -58.05 -11.49 42.08
C ALA A 166 -58.81 -10.18 41.77
N LEU A 167 -58.28 -9.35 40.86
CA LEU A 167 -58.80 -8.00 40.57
C LEU A 167 -59.73 -7.92 39.34
N GLY A 168 -59.85 -9.00 38.56
CA GLY A 168 -60.71 -9.04 37.38
C GLY A 168 -60.26 -8.04 36.29
N VAL A 169 -61.21 -7.33 35.68
CA VAL A 169 -60.96 -6.41 34.55
C VAL A 169 -59.95 -5.30 34.89
N GLY A 170 -59.90 -4.85 36.14
CA GLY A 170 -58.95 -3.82 36.59
C GLY A 170 -57.48 -4.24 36.49
N GLY A 171 -57.19 -5.54 36.65
CA GLY A 171 -55.83 -6.08 36.51
C GLY A 171 -55.30 -6.00 35.07
N ALA A 172 -56.16 -6.25 34.08
CA ALA A 172 -55.78 -6.14 32.67
C ALA A 172 -55.46 -4.69 32.28
N VAL A 173 -56.26 -3.72 32.75
CA VAL A 173 -56.03 -2.30 32.48
C VAL A 173 -54.69 -1.83 33.05
N LEU A 174 -54.36 -2.22 34.29
CA LEU A 174 -53.07 -1.90 34.92
C LEU A 174 -51.90 -2.54 34.17
N PHE A 175 -52.05 -3.78 33.70
CA PHE A 175 -51.03 -4.44 32.88
C PHE A 175 -50.74 -3.67 31.58
N PHE A 176 -51.78 -3.26 30.85
CA PHE A 176 -51.59 -2.46 29.63
C PHE A 176 -51.00 -1.07 29.93
N MET A 177 -51.38 -0.42 31.03
CA MET A 177 -50.77 0.85 31.43
C MET A 177 -49.25 0.74 31.68
N VAL A 178 -48.79 -0.39 32.20
CA VAL A 178 -47.35 -0.63 32.44
C VAL A 178 -46.62 -1.07 31.16
N MET A 179 -47.25 -1.90 30.33
CA MET A 179 -46.63 -2.45 29.12
C MET A 179 -46.60 -1.48 27.93
N LEU A 180 -47.61 -0.63 27.78
CA LEU A 180 -47.71 0.31 26.67
C LEU A 180 -46.48 1.25 26.54
N PRO A 181 -46.00 1.92 27.61
CA PRO A 181 -44.81 2.76 27.50
C PRO A 181 -43.56 1.96 27.11
N PHE A 182 -43.46 0.70 27.55
CA PHE A 182 -42.35 -0.17 27.19
C PHE A 182 -42.34 -0.52 25.69
N ILE A 183 -43.52 -0.82 25.13
CA ILE A 183 -43.68 -1.06 23.69
C ILE A 183 -43.35 0.21 22.91
N ILE A 184 -43.82 1.38 23.37
CA ILE A 184 -43.53 2.68 22.73
C ILE A 184 -42.02 2.96 22.75
N GLU A 185 -41.34 2.75 23.87
CA GLU A 185 -39.88 2.95 24.00
C GLU A 185 -39.10 2.03 23.04
N VAL A 186 -39.44 0.74 22.97
CA VAL A 186 -38.81 -0.21 22.03
C VAL A 186 -39.02 0.23 20.58
N VAL A 187 -40.22 0.66 20.21
CA VAL A 187 -40.52 1.16 18.85
C VAL A 187 -39.75 2.44 18.53
N LEU A 188 -39.69 3.40 19.45
CA LEU A 188 -38.94 4.63 19.27
C LEU A 188 -37.44 4.35 19.08
N ILE A 189 -36.88 3.42 19.85
CA ILE A 189 -35.49 3.02 19.70
C ILE A 189 -35.25 2.31 18.36
N ALA A 190 -36.13 1.39 17.95
CA ALA A 190 -36.03 0.73 16.66
C ALA A 190 -36.08 1.72 15.50
N LEU A 191 -36.96 2.72 15.57
CA LEU A 191 -37.03 3.81 14.58
C LEU A 191 -35.77 4.67 14.58
N PHE A 192 -35.21 4.98 15.76
CA PHE A 192 -33.97 5.72 15.90
C PHE A 192 -32.78 4.98 15.25
N PHE A 193 -32.68 3.67 15.46
CA PHE A 193 -31.64 2.84 14.83
C PHE A 193 -31.83 2.72 13.32
N LYS A 194 -33.06 2.49 12.85
CA LYS A 194 -33.37 2.36 11.42
C LYS A 194 -32.99 3.61 10.62
N GLY A 195 -33.18 4.81 11.20
CA GLY A 195 -32.76 6.07 10.57
C GLY A 195 -31.24 6.24 10.49
N LYS A 196 -30.49 5.72 11.48
CA LYS A 196 -29.03 5.80 11.51
C LYS A 196 -28.36 4.75 10.63
N GLU A 197 -28.90 3.52 10.55
CA GLU A 197 -28.32 2.42 9.77
C GLU A 197 -28.05 2.79 8.31
N GLY A 198 -28.97 3.51 7.66
CA GLY A 198 -28.82 3.90 6.25
C GLY A 198 -27.62 4.83 6.02
N LYS A 199 -27.35 5.75 6.96
CA LYS A 199 -26.17 6.64 6.87
C LYS A 199 -24.89 5.87 7.13
N TRP A 200 -24.85 5.01 8.15
CA TRP A 200 -23.68 4.18 8.47
C TRP A 200 -23.31 3.21 7.34
N ARG A 201 -24.30 2.56 6.71
CA ARG A 201 -24.07 1.68 5.56
C ARG A 201 -23.44 2.44 4.39
N LYS A 202 -24.03 3.56 3.96
CA LYS A 202 -23.45 4.38 2.87
C LYS A 202 -22.00 4.80 3.14
N ARG A 203 -21.69 5.15 4.38
CA ARG A 203 -20.34 5.55 4.85
C ARG A 203 -19.36 4.38 4.83
N TYR A 204 -19.79 3.23 5.33
CA TYR A 204 -19.03 2.00 5.29
C TYR A 204 -18.75 1.56 3.85
N ASP A 205 -19.78 1.58 3.00
CA ASP A 205 -19.68 1.20 1.59
C ASP A 205 -18.74 2.14 0.82
N ALA A 206 -18.80 3.45 1.07
CA ALA A 206 -17.87 4.43 0.47
C ALA A 206 -16.41 4.20 0.91
N ARG A 207 -16.16 3.98 2.22
CA ARG A 207 -14.81 3.63 2.73
C ARG A 207 -14.31 2.34 2.11
N LYS A 208 -15.17 1.33 2.05
CA LYS A 208 -14.85 0.02 1.48
C LYS A 208 -14.51 0.12 0.00
N ALA A 209 -15.32 0.83 -0.79
CA ALA A 209 -15.06 1.03 -2.22
C ALA A 209 -13.70 1.70 -2.48
N VAL A 210 -13.36 2.78 -1.75
CA VAL A 210 -12.06 3.45 -1.86
C VAL A 210 -10.90 2.53 -1.48
N THR A 211 -11.10 1.71 -0.44
CA THR A 211 -10.08 0.76 0.04
C THR A 211 -9.84 -0.34 -0.96
N ASP A 212 -10.91 -0.93 -1.48
CA ASP A 212 -10.86 -2.04 -2.43
C ASP A 212 -10.23 -1.57 -3.74
N GLU A 213 -10.59 -0.37 -4.24
CA GLU A 213 -9.99 0.23 -5.44
C GLU A 213 -8.48 0.44 -5.28
N MET A 214 -8.06 1.12 -4.21
CA MET A 214 -6.63 1.41 -3.97
C MET A 214 -5.82 0.14 -3.72
N THR A 215 -6.40 -0.83 -2.99
CA THR A 215 -5.74 -2.11 -2.72
C THR A 215 -5.56 -2.90 -4.01
N THR A 216 -6.55 -2.87 -4.91
CA THR A 216 -6.46 -3.50 -6.23
C THR A 216 -5.35 -2.88 -7.06
N LYS A 217 -5.29 -1.55 -7.18
CA LYS A 217 -4.22 -0.86 -7.93
C LYS A 217 -2.83 -1.13 -7.35
N ILE A 218 -2.67 -1.07 -6.03
CA ILE A 218 -1.39 -1.38 -5.36
C ILE A 218 -0.98 -2.83 -5.64
N LYS A 219 -1.93 -3.76 -5.60
CA LYS A 219 -1.67 -5.17 -5.89
C LYS A 219 -1.25 -5.37 -7.35
N GLU A 220 -1.96 -4.80 -8.31
CA GLU A 220 -1.65 -4.88 -9.73
C GLU A 220 -0.26 -4.29 -10.06
N SER A 221 0.07 -3.10 -9.53
CA SER A 221 1.40 -2.51 -9.71
C SER A 221 2.48 -3.33 -8.99
N GLY A 222 2.16 -3.96 -7.86
CA GLY A 222 3.04 -4.88 -7.14
C GLY A 222 3.36 -6.14 -7.95
N GLU A 223 2.35 -6.77 -8.55
CA GLU A 223 2.52 -7.96 -9.41
C GLU A 223 3.37 -7.64 -10.65
N LYS A 224 3.14 -6.48 -11.29
CA LYS A 224 3.97 -5.99 -12.40
C LYS A 224 5.41 -5.76 -11.96
N LYS A 225 5.61 -5.17 -10.78
CA LYS A 225 6.94 -4.94 -10.20
C LYS A 225 7.69 -6.25 -9.98
N GLU A 226 7.03 -7.28 -9.44
CA GLU A 226 7.64 -8.61 -9.26
C GLU A 226 7.98 -9.28 -10.61
N SER A 227 7.12 -9.16 -11.62
CA SER A 227 7.40 -9.64 -12.99
C SER A 227 8.66 -8.99 -13.56
N LEU A 228 8.81 -7.67 -13.42
CA LEU A 228 9.99 -6.95 -13.88
C LEU A 228 11.26 -7.38 -13.14
N LEU A 229 11.18 -7.73 -11.86
CA LEU A 229 12.34 -8.24 -11.13
C LEU A 229 12.84 -9.56 -11.70
N ALA A 230 11.93 -10.45 -12.08
CA ALA A 230 12.29 -11.71 -12.75
C ALA A 230 12.95 -11.45 -14.11
N GLU A 231 12.38 -10.58 -14.94
CA GLU A 231 12.96 -10.18 -16.24
C GLU A 231 14.34 -9.52 -16.08
N ILE A 232 14.49 -8.63 -15.10
CA ILE A 232 15.77 -7.99 -14.79
C ILE A 232 16.82 -9.03 -14.43
N ALA A 233 16.48 -9.97 -13.54
CA ALA A 233 17.38 -11.04 -13.10
C ALA A 233 17.77 -12.00 -14.23
N GLU A 234 16.86 -12.26 -15.18
CA GLU A 234 17.14 -13.05 -16.37
C GLU A 234 18.11 -12.33 -17.32
N ILE A 235 17.84 -11.06 -17.63
CA ILE A 235 18.68 -10.26 -18.52
C ILE A 235 20.08 -10.10 -17.92
N SER A 236 20.17 -9.71 -16.65
CA SER A 236 21.45 -9.52 -15.95
C SER A 236 22.25 -10.81 -15.79
N GLY A 237 21.59 -11.96 -15.61
CA GLY A 237 22.24 -13.26 -15.57
C GLY A 237 22.81 -13.70 -16.92
N SER A 238 22.36 -13.09 -18.02
CA SER A 238 22.84 -13.36 -19.38
C SER A 238 23.97 -12.44 -19.85
N LEU A 239 24.36 -11.45 -19.03
CA LEU A 239 25.41 -10.44 -19.28
C LEU A 239 26.70 -10.74 -18.50
#